data_AF-A0A397SFZ8-F1
#
_entry.id   AF-A0A397SFZ8-F1
#
_cell.length_a   1.000
_cell.length_b   1.000
_cell.length_c   1.000
_cell.angle_alpha   90.00
_cell.angle_beta   90.00
_cell.angle_gamma   90.00
#
_symmetry.space_group_name_H-M   'P 1'
#
loop_
_entity.id
_entity.type
_entity.pdbx_description
1 polymer ?
#
loop_
_entity_poly.entity_id
_entity_poly.type
_entity_poly.pdbx_seq_one_letter_code
_entity_poly.pdbx_strand_id
1 'polypeptide(L)'
;MDTGLKDIITALDRLNFTTKDKRAIHSYFTNNATSINVASAFLRSCKKDDEIRDYLKNIISTSGRSVAGQSGLTYIFVDNSTFFFQGGAAIQRLEGLDHNYKYNHITYDHGLLIKTLKGDRKLGINPIIVGSCPLPADSLWKKKEGYDVRVFDKNRDKKEKGADDFLTVMSKVIYQNTPGTLVLVAGVFDYQNTVLEASKLKWKIEIWSWKFGKTGYFNNNVNIFCIPLDQHYKSFAYGYSSNPNNKIKGLDVINGDTIQNESIRELFASNDLFFWFHREDEIIHLYFNAQGKSNKAKNLLNNKYEDLEIWERN
;
A
#
# COMPACT_ATOMS: atom_id res chain seq x y z
N MET A 1 30.17 14.00 14.76
CA MET A 1 29.92 13.92 13.31
C MET A 1 28.60 13.19 13.14
N ASP A 2 27.65 13.76 12.41
CA ASP A 2 26.33 13.14 12.19
C ASP A 2 26.51 11.72 11.63
N THR A 3 25.90 10.73 12.27
CA THR A 3 26.05 9.31 11.92
C THR A 3 25.67 9.03 10.47
N GLY A 4 24.70 9.76 9.90
CA GLY A 4 24.31 9.59 8.51
C GLY A 4 25.35 10.10 7.51
N LEU A 5 26.03 11.21 7.81
CA LEU A 5 27.09 11.74 6.96
C LEU A 5 28.30 10.80 6.93
N LYS A 6 28.59 10.14 8.07
CA LYS A 6 29.67 9.14 8.15
C LYS A 6 29.40 7.93 7.24
N ASP A 7 28.14 7.47 7.16
CA ASP A 7 27.77 6.37 6.26
C ASP A 7 28.00 6.74 4.79
N ILE A 8 27.62 7.97 4.42
CA ILE A 8 27.81 8.49 3.06
C ILE A 8 29.30 8.57 2.71
N ILE A 9 30.12 9.18 3.57
CA ILE A 9 31.57 9.30 3.34
C ILE A 9 32.20 7.90 3.18
N THR A 10 31.84 6.98 4.07
CA THR A 10 32.32 5.60 4.05
C THR A 10 31.96 4.89 2.73
N ALA A 11 30.73 5.06 2.25
CA ALA A 11 30.29 4.50 0.97
C ALA A 11 31.05 5.11 -0.22
N LEU A 12 31.30 6.43 -0.22
CA LEU A 12 32.04 7.10 -1.28
C LEU A 12 33.49 6.62 -1.40
N ASP A 13 34.12 6.36 -0.26
CA ASP A 13 35.48 5.81 -0.20
C ASP A 13 35.50 4.35 -0.66
N ARG A 14 34.56 3.53 -0.17
CA ARG A 14 34.43 2.12 -0.57
C ARG A 14 34.21 1.94 -2.07
N LEU A 15 33.40 2.81 -2.68
CA LEU A 15 32.94 2.67 -4.07
C LEU A 15 33.83 3.36 -5.11
N ASN A 16 34.99 3.89 -4.71
CA ASN A 16 35.97 4.53 -5.59
C ASN A 16 35.40 5.68 -6.45
N PHE A 17 34.55 6.54 -5.86
CA PHE A 17 34.08 7.75 -6.54
C PHE A 17 35.23 8.74 -6.81
N THR A 18 35.16 9.49 -7.91
CA THR A 18 36.19 10.49 -8.23
C THR A 18 36.15 11.67 -7.25
N THR A 19 37.26 12.40 -7.11
CA THR A 19 37.32 13.63 -6.26
C THR A 19 36.30 14.69 -6.70
N LYS A 20 35.93 14.71 -7.99
CA LYS A 20 34.88 15.59 -8.51
C LYS A 20 33.51 15.15 -8.01
N ASP A 21 33.20 13.85 -8.13
CA ASP A 21 31.91 13.31 -7.68
C ASP A 21 31.74 13.43 -6.16
N LYS A 22 32.78 13.12 -5.39
CA LYS A 22 32.77 13.27 -3.92
C LYS A 22 32.43 14.70 -3.51
N ARG A 23 33.02 15.71 -4.17
CA ARG A 23 32.71 17.13 -3.92
C ARG A 23 31.27 17.49 -4.30
N ALA A 24 30.76 17.00 -5.43
CA ALA A 24 29.39 17.25 -5.85
C ALA A 24 28.38 16.65 -4.87
N ILE A 25 28.60 15.40 -4.44
CA ILE A 25 27.75 14.70 -3.47
C ILE A 25 27.79 15.40 -2.11
N HIS A 26 28.98 15.79 -1.64
CA HIS A 26 29.13 16.56 -0.40
C HIS A 26 28.37 17.90 -0.47
N SER A 27 28.49 18.63 -1.59
CA SER A 27 27.78 19.90 -1.79
C SER A 27 26.27 19.71 -1.80
N TYR A 28 25.76 18.64 -2.43
CA TYR A 28 24.33 18.30 -2.39
C TYR A 28 23.82 18.13 -0.97
N PHE A 29 24.47 17.28 -0.17
CA PHE A 29 24.03 17.00 1.20
C PHE A 29 24.22 18.18 2.16
N THR A 30 25.22 19.02 1.91
CA THR A 30 25.40 20.28 2.65
C THR A 30 24.17 21.19 2.48
N ASN A 31 23.64 21.27 1.27
CA ASN A 31 22.47 22.09 0.93
C ASN A 31 21.12 21.38 1.22
N ASN A 32 21.15 20.07 1.46
CA ASN A 32 19.95 19.23 1.64
C ASN A 32 20.10 18.30 2.85
N ALA A 33 20.26 18.90 4.05
CA ALA A 33 20.51 18.14 5.28
C ALA A 33 19.46 17.04 5.57
N THR A 34 18.19 17.23 5.21
CA THR A 34 17.13 16.22 5.39
C THR A 34 17.36 14.95 4.56
N SER A 35 18.04 15.07 3.42
CA SER A 35 18.36 13.97 2.51
C SER A 35 19.48 13.07 3.04
N ILE A 36 20.25 13.53 4.03
CA ILE A 36 21.30 12.73 4.67
C ILE A 36 20.68 11.49 5.33
N ASN A 37 19.53 11.65 6.00
CA ASN A 37 18.84 10.55 6.66
C ASN A 37 18.30 9.53 5.65
N VAL A 38 17.74 10.00 4.53
CA VAL A 38 17.23 9.14 3.45
C VAL A 38 18.37 8.35 2.80
N ALA A 39 19.47 9.03 2.49
CA ALA A 39 20.65 8.40 1.90
C ALA A 39 21.31 7.41 2.88
N SER A 40 21.50 7.78 4.15
CA SER A 40 22.06 6.89 5.17
C SER A 40 21.22 5.62 5.33
N ALA A 41 19.90 5.75 5.41
CA ALA A 41 19.03 4.60 5.54
C ALA A 41 19.07 3.72 4.28
N PHE A 42 19.08 4.30 3.07
CA PHE A 42 19.30 3.57 1.81
C PHE A 42 20.63 2.81 1.79
N LEU A 43 21.71 3.43 2.29
CA LEU A 43 23.05 2.82 2.31
C LEU A 43 23.16 1.65 3.31
N ARG A 44 22.38 1.69 4.40
CA ARG A 44 22.33 0.62 5.40
C ARG A 44 21.53 -0.60 4.93
N SER A 45 20.54 -0.38 4.07
CA SER A 45 19.62 -1.41 3.59
C SER A 45 20.06 -2.03 2.26
N CYS A 46 20.59 -1.24 1.33
CA CYS A 46 21.06 -1.71 0.05
C CYS A 46 22.40 -2.45 0.18
N LYS A 47 22.45 -3.70 -0.29
CA LYS A 47 23.65 -4.55 -0.19
C LYS A 47 24.51 -4.60 -1.46
N LYS A 48 24.01 -4.05 -2.57
CA LYS A 48 24.69 -4.14 -3.87
C LYS A 48 25.40 -2.84 -4.19
N ASP A 49 26.71 -2.92 -4.37
CA ASP A 49 27.56 -1.77 -4.62
C ASP A 49 27.20 -0.99 -5.89
N ASP A 50 26.81 -1.68 -6.97
CA ASP A 50 26.37 -1.03 -8.21
C ASP A 50 25.08 -0.23 -8.00
N GLU A 51 24.12 -0.77 -7.25
CA GLU A 51 22.88 -0.06 -6.94
C GLU A 51 23.12 1.17 -6.05
N ILE A 52 24.07 1.07 -5.11
CA ILE A 52 24.48 2.21 -4.29
C ILE A 52 25.17 3.27 -5.13
N ARG A 53 26.07 2.85 -6.02
CA ARG A 53 26.77 3.75 -6.93
C ARG A 53 25.78 4.49 -7.82
N ASP A 54 24.80 3.79 -8.39
CA ASP A 54 23.78 4.39 -9.24
C ASP A 54 22.90 5.37 -8.45
N TYR A 55 22.49 5.02 -7.24
CA TYR A 55 21.75 5.93 -6.35
C TYR A 55 22.50 7.25 -6.12
N LEU A 56 23.77 7.17 -5.70
CA LEU A 56 24.60 8.33 -5.41
C LEU A 56 24.91 9.17 -6.66
N LYS A 57 25.10 8.54 -7.83
CA LYS A 57 25.24 9.25 -9.11
C LYS A 57 23.95 9.94 -9.56
N ASN A 58 22.81 9.33 -9.30
CA ASN A 58 21.53 9.94 -9.67
C ASN A 58 21.24 11.18 -8.84
N ILE A 59 21.57 11.20 -7.54
CA ILE A 59 21.44 12.39 -6.67
C ILE A 59 22.07 13.64 -7.31
N ILE A 60 23.32 13.54 -7.77
CA ILE A 60 24.03 14.66 -8.40
C ILE A 60 23.55 14.98 -9.84
N SER A 61 22.86 14.03 -10.47
CA SER A 61 22.26 14.24 -11.80
C SER A 61 20.90 14.93 -11.70
N THR A 62 20.14 14.66 -10.63
CA THR A 62 18.85 15.30 -10.34
C THR A 62 18.99 16.75 -9.88
N SER A 63 20.12 17.14 -9.27
CA SER A 63 20.35 18.52 -8.81
C SER A 63 20.49 19.55 -9.94
N GLY A 64 20.68 19.09 -11.19
CA GLY A 64 20.76 19.92 -12.39
C GLY A 64 19.64 19.71 -13.42
N ARG A 65 18.62 18.89 -13.13
CA ARG A 65 17.52 18.70 -14.09
C ARG A 65 16.70 19.98 -14.22
N SER A 66 16.73 20.59 -15.41
CA SER A 66 15.68 21.53 -15.83
C SER A 66 14.33 20.82 -15.77
N VAL A 67 13.27 21.57 -15.46
CA VAL A 67 11.89 21.13 -15.24
C VAL A 67 11.28 20.55 -16.52
N ALA A 68 11.81 19.44 -17.03
CA ALA A 68 11.11 18.63 -18.01
C ALA A 68 9.85 18.09 -17.31
N GLY A 69 8.70 18.29 -17.95
CA GLY A 69 7.37 18.15 -17.34
C GLY A 69 7.14 16.83 -16.60
N GLN A 70 6.14 16.82 -15.72
CA GLN A 70 5.71 15.61 -15.01
C GLN A 70 5.45 14.48 -16.02
N SER A 71 5.94 13.28 -15.72
CA SER A 71 5.87 12.12 -16.62
C SER A 71 4.43 11.64 -16.88
N GLY A 72 3.45 12.07 -16.07
CA GLY A 72 2.08 11.56 -16.07
C GLY A 72 1.97 10.10 -15.57
N LEU A 73 3.08 9.47 -15.19
CA LEU A 73 3.12 8.09 -14.71
C LEU A 73 2.88 8.01 -13.21
N THR A 74 2.30 6.90 -12.77
CA THR A 74 2.01 6.60 -11.36
C THR A 74 2.87 5.45 -10.87
N TYR A 75 3.41 5.60 -9.66
CA TYR A 75 4.27 4.63 -9.00
C TYR A 75 3.65 4.29 -7.66
N ILE A 76 3.23 3.04 -7.49
CA ILE A 76 2.46 2.59 -6.32
C ILE A 76 3.34 1.73 -5.42
N PHE A 77 3.37 2.08 -4.13
CA PHE A 77 4.08 1.37 -3.10
C PHE A 77 3.16 1.07 -1.92
N VAL A 78 3.17 -0.18 -1.46
CA VAL A 78 2.34 -0.64 -0.35
C VAL A 78 3.21 -1.23 0.75
N ASP A 79 3.22 -0.60 1.91
CA ASP A 79 3.70 -1.20 3.16
C ASP A 79 2.59 -2.08 3.72
N ASN A 80 2.64 -3.37 3.36
CA ASN A 80 1.62 -4.34 3.69
C ASN A 80 1.54 -4.61 5.19
N SER A 81 2.67 -4.55 5.91
CA SER A 81 2.72 -4.77 7.35
C SER A 81 1.86 -3.74 8.08
N THR A 82 2.07 -2.46 7.78
CA THR A 82 1.31 -1.36 8.38
C THR A 82 -0.15 -1.37 7.93
N PHE A 83 -0.37 -1.58 6.62
CA PHE A 83 -1.70 -1.66 6.02
C PHE A 83 -2.56 -2.76 6.66
N PHE A 84 -2.02 -3.97 6.79
CA PHE A 84 -2.76 -5.12 7.31
C PHE A 84 -3.08 -4.96 8.81
N PHE A 85 -2.08 -4.56 9.61
CA PHE A 85 -2.23 -4.48 11.06
C PHE A 85 -3.27 -3.44 11.50
N GLN A 86 -3.36 -2.30 10.81
CA GLN A 86 -4.28 -1.23 11.16
C GLN A 86 -5.68 -1.42 10.56
N GLY A 87 -5.78 -2.05 9.38
CA GLY A 87 -7.02 -2.06 8.60
C GLY A 87 -8.17 -2.82 9.26
N GLY A 88 -7.88 -3.95 9.92
CA GLY A 88 -8.96 -4.82 10.41
C GLY A 88 -9.75 -4.16 11.54
N ALA A 89 -9.04 -3.52 12.48
CA ALA A 89 -9.67 -2.74 13.54
C ALA A 89 -10.38 -1.48 13.00
N ALA A 90 -9.85 -0.86 11.94
CA ALA A 90 -10.50 0.29 11.30
C ALA A 90 -11.83 -0.11 10.65
N ILE A 91 -11.83 -1.17 9.83
CA ILE A 91 -13.01 -1.68 9.14
C ILE A 91 -14.06 -2.16 10.14
N GLN A 92 -13.68 -2.91 11.18
CA GLN A 92 -14.61 -3.34 12.22
C GLN A 92 -15.35 -2.15 12.87
N ARG A 93 -14.63 -1.06 13.18
CA ARG A 93 -15.27 0.15 13.73
C ARG A 93 -16.21 0.81 12.74
N LEU A 94 -15.81 0.94 11.48
CA LEU A 94 -16.64 1.55 10.42
C LEU A 94 -17.91 0.74 10.14
N GLU A 95 -17.83 -0.57 10.32
CA GLU A 95 -18.95 -1.49 10.12
C GLU A 95 -19.71 -1.83 11.42
N GLY A 96 -19.43 -1.13 12.52
CA GLY A 96 -20.17 -1.26 13.78
C GLY A 96 -20.01 -2.62 14.48
N LEU A 97 -18.92 -3.34 14.21
CA LEU A 97 -18.60 -4.62 14.83
C LEU A 97 -17.82 -4.44 16.15
N ASP A 98 -17.83 -5.49 16.98
CA ASP A 98 -16.99 -5.54 18.17
C ASP A 98 -15.50 -5.59 17.77
N HIS A 99 -14.79 -4.51 18.09
CA HIS A 99 -13.39 -4.30 17.76
C HIS A 99 -12.42 -4.99 18.74
N ASN A 100 -12.95 -5.71 19.75
CA ASN A 100 -12.14 -6.48 20.70
C ASN A 100 -11.75 -7.88 20.18
N TYR A 101 -12.31 -8.33 19.05
CA TYR A 101 -11.96 -9.61 18.45
C TYR A 101 -10.55 -9.58 17.83
N LYS A 102 -9.63 -10.36 18.41
CA LYS A 102 -8.23 -10.50 17.95
C LYS A 102 -8.09 -11.04 16.53
N TYR A 103 -9.07 -11.80 16.06
CA TYR A 103 -9.13 -12.29 14.69
C TYR A 103 -10.25 -11.55 13.97
N ASN A 104 -9.89 -10.44 13.35
CA ASN A 104 -10.78 -9.81 12.40
C ASN A 104 -10.78 -10.74 11.17
N HIS A 105 -11.92 -11.35 10.86
CA HIS A 105 -12.11 -12.15 9.66
C HIS A 105 -12.06 -11.29 8.39
N ILE A 106 -11.28 -10.21 8.37
CA ILE A 106 -11.17 -9.26 7.28
C ILE A 106 -10.06 -9.72 6.36
N THR A 107 -10.40 -9.80 5.09
CA THR A 107 -9.48 -10.12 4.00
C THR A 107 -9.37 -8.92 3.08
N TYR A 108 -8.18 -8.72 2.53
CA TYR A 108 -7.90 -7.70 1.52
C TYR A 108 -7.63 -8.39 0.19
N ASP A 109 -8.22 -7.90 -0.90
CA ASP A 109 -7.82 -8.28 -2.24
C ASP A 109 -6.84 -7.23 -2.77
N HIS A 110 -5.55 -7.56 -2.79
CA HIS A 110 -4.51 -6.63 -3.27
C HIS A 110 -4.68 -6.25 -4.73
N GLY A 111 -5.25 -7.12 -5.57
CA GLY A 111 -5.54 -6.77 -6.96
C GLY A 111 -6.57 -5.64 -7.05
N LEU A 112 -7.63 -5.73 -6.25
CA LEU A 112 -8.62 -4.65 -6.14
C LEU A 112 -8.05 -3.40 -5.47
N LEU A 113 -7.22 -3.55 -4.43
CA LEU A 113 -6.51 -2.42 -3.81
C LEU A 113 -5.68 -1.67 -4.86
N ILE A 114 -4.86 -2.39 -5.63
CA ILE A 114 -4.06 -1.80 -6.71
C ILE A 114 -4.95 -1.16 -7.77
N LYS A 115 -6.08 -1.78 -8.15
CA LYS A 115 -7.05 -1.19 -9.09
C LYS A 115 -7.62 0.13 -8.56
N THR A 116 -8.00 0.18 -7.29
CA THR A 116 -8.50 1.39 -6.60
C THR A 116 -7.43 2.48 -6.56
N LEU A 117 -6.20 2.13 -6.17
CA LEU A 117 -5.09 3.08 -6.11
C LEU A 117 -4.70 3.58 -7.50
N LYS A 118 -4.69 2.72 -8.51
CA LYS A 118 -4.31 3.10 -9.88
C LYS A 118 -5.37 3.98 -10.54
N GLY A 119 -6.65 3.60 -10.45
CA GLY A 119 -7.72 4.15 -11.29
C GLY A 119 -7.37 4.00 -12.78
N ASP A 120 -7.63 5.04 -13.56
CA ASP A 120 -7.33 5.08 -15.00
C ASP A 120 -5.87 5.49 -15.33
N ARG A 121 -5.04 5.69 -14.30
CA ARG A 121 -3.67 6.21 -14.47
C ARG A 121 -2.73 5.16 -15.05
N LYS A 122 -1.80 5.61 -15.90
CA LYS A 122 -0.72 4.76 -16.43
C LYS A 122 0.35 4.55 -15.36
N LEU A 123 0.80 3.30 -15.22
CA LEU A 123 1.86 2.93 -14.29
C LEU A 123 3.24 3.15 -14.92
N GLY A 124 4.20 3.64 -14.12
CA GLY A 124 5.60 3.73 -14.54
C GLY A 124 6.37 2.42 -14.36
N ILE A 125 5.99 1.63 -13.35
CA ILE A 125 6.48 0.28 -13.06
C ILE A 125 5.33 -0.54 -12.46
N ASN A 126 5.50 -1.85 -12.35
CA ASN A 126 4.58 -2.67 -11.57
C ASN A 126 4.50 -2.15 -10.11
N PRO A 127 3.30 -2.09 -9.50
CA PRO A 127 3.14 -1.72 -8.10
C PRO A 127 3.98 -2.62 -7.21
N ILE A 128 4.62 -2.05 -6.20
CA ILE A 128 5.53 -2.79 -5.32
C ILE A 128 4.90 -2.90 -3.94
N ILE A 129 4.66 -4.14 -3.51
CA ILE A 129 4.16 -4.46 -2.18
C ILE A 129 5.31 -5.01 -1.34
N VAL A 130 5.56 -4.39 -0.20
CA VAL A 130 6.60 -4.79 0.74
C VAL A 130 5.97 -5.13 2.08
N GLY A 131 6.42 -6.22 2.69
CA GLY A 131 5.98 -6.59 4.03
C GLY A 131 6.92 -7.62 4.66
N SER A 132 6.81 -7.77 5.98
CA SER A 132 7.47 -8.88 6.67
C SER A 132 6.73 -10.19 6.38
N CYS A 133 7.44 -11.34 6.43
CA CYS A 133 6.87 -12.67 6.16
C CYS A 133 5.44 -12.82 6.75
N PRO A 134 4.40 -12.91 5.90
CA PRO A 134 3.01 -12.89 6.34
C PRO A 134 2.62 -14.10 7.18
N LEU A 135 1.60 -13.93 8.02
CA LEU A 135 0.87 -15.06 8.61
C LEU A 135 0.19 -15.87 7.47
N PRO A 136 -0.03 -17.18 7.63
CA PRO A 136 -0.56 -18.06 6.57
C PRO A 136 -1.91 -17.65 5.94
N ALA A 137 -2.63 -16.71 6.56
CA ALA A 137 -3.95 -16.23 6.13
C ALA A 137 -3.90 -15.04 5.15
N ASP A 138 -2.72 -14.51 4.80
CA ASP A 138 -2.63 -13.38 3.86
C ASP A 138 -2.81 -13.84 2.40
N SER A 139 -3.80 -13.26 1.72
CA SER A 139 -4.11 -13.50 0.30
C SER A 139 -2.96 -13.11 -0.64
N LEU A 140 -1.97 -12.36 -0.14
CA LEU A 140 -0.74 -11.94 -0.81
C LEU A 140 -0.03 -13.10 -1.55
N TRP A 141 -0.20 -14.35 -1.10
CA TRP A 141 0.48 -15.53 -1.62
C TRP A 141 -0.13 -16.17 -2.87
N LYS A 142 -1.36 -15.82 -3.26
CA LYS A 142 -1.83 -16.17 -4.61
C LYS A 142 -1.19 -15.17 -5.57
N LYS A 143 0.05 -15.44 -5.98
CA LYS A 143 0.82 -14.63 -6.92
C LYS A 143 -0.06 -14.27 -8.12
N LYS A 144 -0.60 -13.05 -8.14
CA LYS A 144 -1.39 -12.53 -9.25
C LYS A 144 -0.46 -11.76 -10.18
N GLU A 145 -0.71 -11.84 -11.48
CA GLU A 145 -0.09 -10.96 -12.46
C GLU A 145 -0.46 -9.50 -12.16
N GLY A 146 0.47 -8.57 -12.37
CA GLY A 146 0.19 -7.13 -12.30
C GLY A 146 0.70 -6.37 -11.06
N TYR A 147 1.39 -7.01 -10.12
CA TYR A 147 2.18 -6.34 -9.07
C TYR A 147 3.36 -7.19 -8.60
N ASP A 148 4.40 -6.52 -8.10
CA ASP A 148 5.62 -7.16 -7.59
C ASP A 148 5.56 -7.24 -6.06
N VAL A 149 5.69 -8.44 -5.51
CA VAL A 149 5.77 -8.67 -4.06
C VAL A 149 7.21 -8.84 -3.64
N ARG A 150 7.66 -8.06 -2.64
CA ARG A 150 8.97 -8.21 -2.01
C ARG A 150 8.79 -8.55 -0.54
N VAL A 151 9.10 -9.79 -0.19
CA VAL A 151 9.04 -10.30 1.18
C VAL A 151 10.42 -10.19 1.80
N PHE A 152 10.48 -9.72 3.05
CA PHE A 152 11.73 -9.63 3.79
C PHE A 152 11.63 -10.35 5.15
N ASP A 153 12.72 -11.00 5.52
CA ASP A 153 12.82 -11.77 6.77
C ASP A 153 12.77 -10.85 8.00
N LYS A 154 12.10 -11.33 9.06
CA LYS A 154 12.13 -10.68 10.38
C LYS A 154 13.54 -10.83 10.98
N ASN A 155 14.01 -9.82 11.72
CA ASN A 155 15.28 -9.94 12.44
C ASN A 155 15.20 -10.99 13.57
N ARG A 156 16.36 -11.39 14.11
CA ARG A 156 16.47 -12.37 15.22
C ARG A 156 15.63 -12.02 16.45
N ASP A 157 15.34 -10.73 16.65
CA ASP A 157 14.49 -10.21 17.74
C ASP A 157 12.99 -10.14 17.38
N LYS A 158 12.56 -10.76 16.27
CA LYS A 158 11.20 -10.68 15.70
C LYS A 158 10.72 -9.25 15.36
N LYS A 159 11.59 -8.24 15.43
CA LYS A 159 11.31 -6.87 14.98
C LYS A 159 11.28 -6.82 13.45
N GLU A 160 10.31 -6.09 12.91
CA GLU A 160 10.14 -5.92 11.46
C GLU A 160 11.35 -5.23 10.85
N LYS A 161 11.77 -5.74 9.68
CA LYS A 161 12.88 -5.23 8.88
C LYS A 161 12.41 -4.47 7.63
N GLY A 162 11.09 -4.46 7.37
CA GLY A 162 10.52 -4.06 6.08
C GLY A 162 10.56 -2.57 5.76
N ALA A 163 10.64 -1.69 6.77
CA ALA A 163 10.65 -0.24 6.56
C ALA A 163 11.91 0.24 5.81
N ASP A 164 13.08 -0.30 6.17
CA ASP A 164 14.36 0.01 5.53
C ASP A 164 14.38 -0.45 4.07
N ASP A 165 13.82 -1.63 3.79
CA ASP A 165 13.72 -2.17 2.44
C ASP A 165 12.70 -1.38 1.60
N PHE A 166 11.54 -1.03 2.17
CA PHE A 166 10.54 -0.19 1.52
C PHE A 166 11.13 1.17 1.10
N LEU A 167 11.86 1.79 2.01
CA LEU A 167 12.59 3.02 1.76
C LEU A 167 13.60 2.87 0.62
N THR A 168 14.33 1.75 0.58
CA THR A 168 15.31 1.46 -0.47
C THR A 168 14.69 1.50 -1.85
N VAL A 169 13.56 0.81 -2.02
CA VAL A 169 12.91 0.69 -3.33
C VAL A 169 12.30 2.02 -3.75
N MET A 170 11.64 2.71 -2.82
CA MET A 170 11.03 4.01 -3.10
C MET A 170 12.08 5.05 -3.49
N SER A 171 13.20 5.12 -2.77
CA SER A 171 14.31 6.02 -3.08
C SER A 171 14.87 5.78 -4.48
N LYS A 172 15.08 4.52 -4.90
CA LYS A 172 15.52 4.23 -6.29
C LYS A 172 14.60 4.86 -7.32
N VAL A 173 13.28 4.68 -7.14
CA VAL A 173 12.31 5.23 -8.07
C VAL A 173 12.35 6.75 -8.12
N ILE A 174 12.41 7.40 -6.95
CA ILE A 174 12.44 8.86 -6.81
C ILE A 174 13.61 9.49 -7.60
N TYR A 175 14.80 8.89 -7.53
CA TYR A 175 16.00 9.46 -8.16
C TYR A 175 16.27 8.97 -9.58
N GLN A 176 15.78 7.77 -9.97
CA GLN A 176 16.04 7.21 -11.30
C GLN A 176 15.00 7.63 -12.34
N ASN A 177 13.79 8.05 -11.92
CA ASN A 177 12.70 8.35 -12.83
C ASN A 177 12.46 9.85 -12.99
N THR A 178 11.73 10.22 -14.05
CA THR A 178 11.17 11.57 -14.17
C THR A 178 9.97 11.71 -13.24
N PRO A 179 9.87 12.79 -12.44
CA PRO A 179 8.79 12.96 -11.47
C PRO A 179 7.40 12.74 -12.07
N GLY A 180 6.62 11.88 -11.42
CA GLY A 180 5.22 11.61 -11.74
C GLY A 180 4.37 11.73 -10.48
N THR A 181 3.43 10.79 -10.30
CA THR A 181 2.69 10.63 -9.04
C THR A 181 3.22 9.43 -8.25
N LEU A 182 3.62 9.68 -7.01
CA LEU A 182 4.01 8.67 -6.05
C LEU A 182 2.80 8.35 -5.15
N VAL A 183 2.31 7.12 -5.19
CA VAL A 183 1.21 6.64 -4.34
C VAL A 183 1.80 5.72 -3.27
N LEU A 184 1.59 6.07 -2.01
CA LEU A 184 2.17 5.42 -0.85
C LEU A 184 1.05 4.93 0.08
N VAL A 185 0.90 3.62 0.23
CA VAL A 185 0.01 3.02 1.25
C VAL A 185 0.85 2.66 2.47
N ALA A 186 0.81 3.48 3.51
CA ALA A 186 1.67 3.33 4.68
C ALA A 186 1.21 4.15 5.89
N GLY A 187 1.87 3.92 7.03
CA GLY A 187 1.85 4.83 8.17
C GLY A 187 2.59 6.14 7.85
N VAL A 188 1.99 7.27 8.21
CA VAL A 188 2.46 8.62 7.80
C VAL A 188 3.83 8.99 8.38
N PHE A 189 4.19 8.45 9.56
CA PHE A 189 5.39 8.86 10.30
C PHE A 189 6.68 8.16 9.83
N ASP A 190 6.59 6.94 9.33
CA ASP A 190 7.78 6.11 9.09
C ASP A 190 8.59 6.56 7.86
N TYR A 191 7.96 7.32 6.94
CA TYR A 191 8.54 7.68 5.64
C TYR A 191 8.65 9.19 5.40
N GLN A 192 8.52 10.00 6.46
CA GLN A 192 8.41 11.46 6.37
C GLN A 192 9.56 12.10 5.57
N ASN A 193 10.81 11.74 5.86
CA ASN A 193 11.98 12.37 5.23
C ASN A 193 12.00 12.13 3.71
N THR A 194 11.64 10.93 3.29
CA THR A 194 11.63 10.52 1.88
C THR A 194 10.48 11.14 1.11
N VAL A 195 9.31 11.26 1.75
CA VAL A 195 8.17 12.00 1.20
C VAL A 195 8.53 13.48 0.99
N LEU A 196 9.16 14.12 1.98
CA LEU A 196 9.59 15.52 1.86
C LEU A 196 10.65 15.69 0.76
N GLU A 197 11.56 14.74 0.64
CA GLU A 197 12.55 14.73 -0.43
C GLU A 197 11.92 14.57 -1.83
N ALA A 198 11.01 13.61 -2.00
CA ALA A 198 10.26 13.46 -3.25
C ALA A 198 9.50 14.75 -3.63
N SER A 199 8.91 15.43 -2.64
CA SER A 199 8.22 16.71 -2.85
C SER A 199 9.18 17.81 -3.34
N LYS A 200 10.38 17.90 -2.77
CA LYS A 200 11.44 18.82 -3.24
C LYS A 200 11.83 18.52 -4.69
N LEU A 201 11.87 17.24 -5.05
CA LEU A 201 12.11 16.72 -6.39
C LEU A 201 10.86 16.79 -7.30
N LYS A 202 9.83 17.57 -6.90
CA LYS A 202 8.63 17.89 -7.69
C LYS A 202 7.71 16.71 -8.01
N TRP A 203 7.82 15.61 -7.24
CA TRP A 203 6.83 14.55 -7.28
C TRP A 203 5.50 15.03 -6.71
N LYS A 204 4.38 14.66 -7.35
CA LYS A 204 3.08 14.66 -6.70
C LYS A 204 2.99 13.42 -5.81
N ILE A 205 2.51 13.55 -4.59
CA ILE A 205 2.53 12.46 -3.60
C ILE A 205 1.12 12.26 -3.05
N GLU A 206 0.66 11.01 -3.03
CA GLU A 206 -0.62 10.57 -2.46
C GLU A 206 -0.33 9.54 -1.36
N ILE A 207 -0.59 9.89 -0.12
CA ILE A 207 -0.39 9.03 1.06
C ILE A 207 -1.75 8.47 1.48
N TRP A 208 -1.91 7.16 1.37
CA TRP A 208 -3.09 6.40 1.73
C TRP A 208 -2.88 5.68 3.06
N SER A 209 -3.69 6.00 4.06
CA SER A 209 -3.52 5.45 5.42
C SER A 209 -4.84 5.19 6.14
N TRP A 210 -4.84 4.24 7.07
CA TRP A 210 -5.98 3.95 7.96
C TRP A 210 -6.03 5.00 9.06
N LYS A 211 -7.19 5.63 9.27
CA LYS A 211 -7.50 6.66 10.28
C LYS A 211 -6.35 7.61 10.63
N PHE A 212 -6.48 8.86 10.19
CA PHE A 212 -5.62 9.99 10.55
C PHE A 212 -5.53 10.21 12.08
N GLY A 213 -4.49 9.69 12.71
CA GLY A 213 -4.00 10.22 13.98
C GLY A 213 -3.30 11.55 13.73
N LYS A 214 -4.01 12.68 13.85
CA LYS A 214 -3.50 14.07 13.88
C LYS A 214 -2.23 14.32 13.03
N THR A 215 -2.35 14.66 11.75
CA THR A 215 -1.15 15.08 10.99
C THR A 215 -1.38 16.38 10.24
N GLY A 216 -1.28 17.49 10.98
CA GLY A 216 -0.99 18.80 10.39
C GLY A 216 0.41 18.89 9.76
N TYR A 217 1.21 17.81 9.82
CA TYR A 217 2.60 17.75 9.38
C TYR A 217 2.83 18.10 7.91
N PHE A 218 1.89 17.71 7.03
CA PHE A 218 2.01 17.99 5.59
C PHE A 218 1.08 19.10 5.11
N ASN A 219 0.31 19.75 5.99
CA ASN A 219 -0.72 20.72 5.61
C ASN A 219 -0.19 21.91 4.79
N ASN A 220 1.11 22.21 4.87
CA ASN A 220 1.75 23.31 4.15
C ASN A 220 2.39 22.88 2.82
N ASN A 221 2.36 21.60 2.46
CA ASN A 221 2.96 21.08 1.22
C ASN A 221 1.90 20.84 0.14
N VAL A 222 1.83 21.74 -0.84
CA VAL A 222 0.85 21.67 -1.95
C VAL A 222 0.97 20.43 -2.84
N ASN A 223 2.09 19.70 -2.79
CA ASN A 223 2.33 18.49 -3.59
C ASN A 223 1.96 17.19 -2.87
N ILE A 224 1.58 17.25 -1.59
CA ILE A 224 1.31 16.08 -0.75
C ILE A 224 -0.18 16.01 -0.43
N PHE A 225 -0.80 14.91 -0.82
CA PHE A 225 -2.21 14.64 -0.62
C PHE A 225 -2.36 13.44 0.32
N CYS A 226 -3.23 13.62 1.30
CA CYS A 226 -3.48 12.69 2.38
C CYS A 226 -4.87 12.09 2.18
N ILE A 227 -4.95 10.80 1.86
CA ILE A 227 -6.18 10.12 1.44
C ILE A 227 -6.53 9.04 2.47
N PRO A 228 -7.70 9.11 3.13
CA PRO A 228 -8.08 8.13 4.14
C PRO A 228 -8.56 6.81 3.50
N LEU A 229 -7.92 5.69 3.82
CA LEU A 229 -8.36 4.36 3.39
C LEU A 229 -9.77 4.01 3.90
N ASP A 230 -10.18 4.61 5.02
CA ASP A 230 -11.50 4.52 5.63
C ASP A 230 -12.65 4.85 4.65
N GLN A 231 -12.40 5.65 3.61
CA GLN A 231 -13.40 6.01 2.61
C GLN A 231 -13.46 5.06 1.41
N HIS A 232 -12.47 4.16 1.28
CA HIS A 232 -12.27 3.35 0.08
C HIS A 232 -12.26 1.84 0.34
N TYR A 233 -12.23 1.40 1.60
CA TYR A 233 -12.02 0.00 1.95
C TYR A 233 -13.01 -0.98 1.31
N LYS A 234 -14.26 -0.59 1.07
CA LYS A 234 -15.26 -1.48 0.46
C LYS A 234 -14.91 -1.89 -0.97
N SER A 235 -14.00 -1.15 -1.64
CA SER A 235 -13.52 -1.49 -2.97
C SER A 235 -12.47 -2.61 -2.99
N PHE A 236 -11.87 -2.96 -1.84
CA PHE A 236 -10.77 -3.92 -1.79
C PHE A 236 -10.77 -4.84 -0.57
N ALA A 237 -11.67 -4.64 0.40
CA ALA A 237 -11.76 -5.45 1.62
C ALA A 237 -13.13 -6.09 1.75
N TYR A 238 -13.14 -7.28 2.34
CA TYR A 238 -14.35 -8.06 2.62
C TYR A 238 -14.12 -8.94 3.85
N GLY A 239 -15.20 -9.43 4.43
CA GLY A 239 -15.14 -10.40 5.51
C GLY A 239 -15.20 -11.85 5.01
N TYR A 240 -14.45 -12.76 5.62
CA TYR A 240 -14.50 -14.19 5.36
C TYR A 240 -14.69 -14.99 6.67
N SER A 241 -15.93 -15.36 6.96
CA SER A 241 -16.29 -16.10 8.19
C SER A 241 -17.61 -16.84 8.02
N SER A 242 -17.71 -18.01 8.67
CA SER A 242 -18.95 -18.80 8.75
C SER A 242 -19.96 -18.27 9.77
N ASN A 243 -19.57 -17.36 10.66
CA ASN A 243 -20.49 -16.85 11.69
C ASN A 243 -20.13 -15.42 12.16
N PRO A 244 -20.52 -14.39 11.40
CA PRO A 244 -20.31 -13.02 11.83
C PRO A 244 -21.42 -12.55 12.79
N ASN A 245 -21.67 -13.23 13.92
CA ASN A 245 -22.51 -12.73 15.02
C ASN A 245 -24.03 -12.55 14.73
N ASN A 246 -24.87 -12.63 15.77
CA ASN A 246 -26.35 -12.75 15.64
C ASN A 246 -27.11 -11.47 15.22
N LYS A 247 -26.42 -10.39 14.83
CA LYS A 247 -27.04 -9.10 14.43
C LYS A 247 -26.94 -8.81 12.93
N ILE A 248 -26.62 -9.84 12.15
CA ILE A 248 -26.32 -9.71 10.72
C ILE A 248 -27.47 -10.28 9.89
N LYS A 249 -27.76 -9.62 8.77
CA LYS A 249 -28.72 -10.06 7.76
C LYS A 249 -28.03 -11.00 6.79
N GLY A 250 -28.57 -12.22 6.67
CA GLY A 250 -28.02 -13.25 5.81
C GLY A 250 -28.74 -13.34 4.47
N LEU A 251 -27.99 -13.61 3.40
CA LEU A 251 -28.51 -14.09 2.12
C LEU A 251 -27.82 -15.40 1.77
N ASP A 252 -28.59 -16.41 1.38
CA ASP A 252 -28.09 -17.68 0.88
C ASP A 252 -28.34 -17.76 -0.61
N VAL A 253 -27.27 -17.95 -1.38
CA VAL A 253 -27.35 -18.16 -2.82
C VAL A 253 -27.17 -19.66 -3.07
N ILE A 254 -28.27 -20.36 -3.40
CA ILE A 254 -28.36 -21.83 -3.34
C ILE A 254 -27.66 -22.53 -4.52
N ASN A 255 -27.50 -21.86 -5.67
CA ASN A 255 -26.76 -22.35 -6.85
C ASN A 255 -25.45 -21.54 -7.08
N GLY A 256 -24.75 -21.26 -5.99
CA GLY A 256 -23.60 -20.36 -6.01
C GLY A 256 -22.33 -20.99 -6.58
N ASP A 257 -22.27 -22.31 -6.75
CA ASP A 257 -21.14 -23.03 -7.39
C ASP A 257 -20.81 -22.49 -8.79
N THR A 258 -21.83 -22.04 -9.53
CA THR A 258 -21.69 -21.38 -10.83
C THR A 258 -21.00 -20.02 -10.78
N ILE A 259 -20.96 -19.36 -9.62
CA ILE A 259 -20.40 -18.03 -9.44
C ILE A 259 -19.03 -18.11 -8.74
N GLN A 260 -17.99 -17.60 -9.39
CA GLN A 260 -16.66 -17.51 -8.77
C GLN A 260 -16.63 -16.47 -7.64
N ASN A 261 -15.86 -16.75 -6.58
CA ASN A 261 -15.71 -15.84 -5.44
C ASN A 261 -15.16 -14.45 -5.87
N GLU A 262 -14.24 -14.44 -6.85
CA GLU A 262 -13.73 -13.26 -7.54
C GLU A 262 -14.87 -12.40 -8.11
N SER A 263 -15.84 -13.01 -8.80
CA SER A 263 -16.93 -12.30 -9.48
C SER A 263 -17.89 -11.61 -8.51
N ILE A 264 -18.10 -12.18 -7.31
CA ILE A 264 -18.90 -11.57 -6.24
C ILE A 264 -18.14 -10.40 -5.61
N ARG A 265 -16.86 -10.61 -5.29
CA ARG A 265 -16.00 -9.57 -4.74
C ARG A 265 -15.94 -8.36 -5.67
N GLU A 266 -15.74 -8.57 -6.96
CA GLU A 266 -15.73 -7.50 -7.97
C GLU A 266 -17.08 -6.80 -8.11
N LEU A 267 -18.19 -7.54 -8.10
CA LEU A 267 -19.54 -6.98 -8.17
C LEU A 267 -19.78 -6.02 -7.01
N PHE A 268 -19.53 -6.46 -5.78
CA PHE A 268 -19.81 -5.67 -4.58
C PHE A 268 -18.79 -4.54 -4.39
N ALA A 269 -17.51 -4.76 -4.71
CA ALA A 269 -16.48 -3.71 -4.71
C ALA A 269 -16.83 -2.56 -5.67
N SER A 270 -17.30 -2.87 -6.88
CA SER A 270 -17.69 -1.87 -7.88
C SER A 270 -18.95 -1.09 -7.48
N ASN A 271 -19.66 -1.53 -6.44
CA ASN A 271 -20.90 -0.93 -5.95
C ASN A 271 -20.77 -0.35 -4.53
N ASP A 272 -19.54 -0.16 -4.02
CA ASP A 272 -19.26 0.35 -2.67
C ASP A 272 -20.06 -0.41 -1.58
N LEU A 273 -20.03 -1.74 -1.66
CA LEU A 273 -20.76 -2.62 -0.76
C LEU A 273 -19.80 -3.54 -0.01
N PHE A 274 -19.65 -3.31 1.30
CA PHE A 274 -18.93 -4.21 2.19
C PHE A 274 -19.83 -5.37 2.61
N PHE A 275 -19.26 -6.57 2.69
CA PHE A 275 -19.96 -7.80 3.02
C PHE A 275 -19.02 -8.80 3.71
N TRP A 276 -19.60 -9.73 4.46
CA TRP A 276 -18.92 -10.98 4.83
C TRP A 276 -19.47 -12.10 3.97
N PHE A 277 -18.63 -13.08 3.66
CA PHE A 277 -19.13 -14.31 3.08
C PHE A 277 -18.37 -15.54 3.55
N HIS A 278 -19.01 -16.68 3.42
CA HIS A 278 -18.34 -17.96 3.34
C HIS A 278 -19.09 -18.84 2.34
N ARG A 279 -18.44 -19.91 1.91
CA ARG A 279 -19.03 -20.89 1.01
C ARG A 279 -19.08 -22.22 1.75
N GLU A 280 -20.22 -22.87 1.68
CA GLU A 280 -20.46 -24.22 2.18
C GLU A 280 -21.16 -24.98 1.06
N ASP A 281 -20.51 -26.01 0.54
CA ASP A 281 -20.95 -26.76 -0.64
C ASP A 281 -21.32 -25.85 -1.84
N GLU A 282 -22.55 -25.96 -2.33
CA GLU A 282 -23.08 -25.18 -3.46
C GLU A 282 -23.62 -23.81 -3.02
N ILE A 283 -23.66 -23.53 -1.72
CA ILE A 283 -24.29 -22.34 -1.14
C ILE A 283 -23.26 -21.26 -0.86
N ILE A 284 -23.55 -20.05 -1.31
CA ILE A 284 -22.81 -18.85 -0.88
C ILE A 284 -23.63 -18.13 0.17
N HIS A 285 -23.04 -18.05 1.35
CA HIS A 285 -23.61 -17.37 2.49
C HIS A 285 -23.05 -15.95 2.56
N LEU A 286 -23.90 -14.96 2.32
CA LEU A 286 -23.56 -13.54 2.38
C LEU A 286 -24.17 -12.89 3.61
N TYR A 287 -23.47 -11.91 4.15
CA TYR A 287 -23.75 -11.32 5.45
C TYR A 287 -23.55 -9.81 5.44
N PHE A 288 -24.55 -9.10 5.97
CA PHE A 288 -24.59 -7.64 6.01
C PHE A 288 -25.02 -7.11 7.38
N ASN A 289 -24.42 -6.01 7.82
CA ASN A 289 -24.78 -5.35 9.09
C ASN A 289 -26.05 -4.49 9.03
N ALA A 290 -26.72 -4.40 7.88
CA ALA A 290 -27.95 -3.62 7.71
C ALA A 290 -28.85 -4.21 6.61
N GLN A 291 -30.17 -4.13 6.80
CA GLN A 291 -31.16 -4.62 5.82
C GLN A 291 -31.03 -3.92 4.47
N GLY A 292 -30.79 -2.61 4.45
CA GLY A 292 -30.59 -1.86 3.19
C GLY A 292 -29.41 -2.37 2.35
N LYS A 293 -28.33 -2.83 3.01
CA LYS A 293 -27.18 -3.45 2.34
C LYS A 293 -27.53 -4.84 1.79
N SER A 294 -28.28 -5.63 2.55
CA SER A 294 -28.78 -6.93 2.10
C SER A 294 -29.69 -6.79 0.87
N ASN A 295 -30.68 -5.90 0.91
CA ASN A 295 -31.58 -5.63 -0.21
C ASN A 295 -30.80 -5.15 -1.45
N LYS A 296 -29.80 -4.27 -1.26
CA LYS A 296 -28.90 -3.84 -2.34
C LYS A 296 -28.12 -5.01 -2.94
N ALA A 297 -27.57 -5.90 -2.11
CA ALA A 297 -26.85 -7.09 -2.58
C ALA A 297 -27.74 -8.02 -3.39
N LYS A 298 -28.95 -8.32 -2.90
CA LYS A 298 -29.95 -9.15 -3.58
C LYS A 298 -30.28 -8.61 -4.97
N ASN A 299 -30.54 -7.31 -5.07
CA ASN A 299 -30.80 -6.66 -6.35
C ASN A 299 -29.60 -6.74 -7.30
N LEU A 300 -28.38 -6.53 -6.80
CA LEU A 300 -27.17 -6.62 -7.62
C LEU A 300 -26.94 -8.04 -8.16
N LEU A 301 -27.20 -9.05 -7.35
CA LEU A 301 -27.07 -10.46 -7.75
C LEU A 301 -28.10 -10.83 -8.82
N ASN A 302 -29.39 -10.54 -8.57
CA ASN A 302 -30.48 -10.81 -9.51
C ASN A 302 -30.31 -10.08 -10.86
N ASN A 303 -29.70 -8.89 -10.85
CA ASN A 303 -29.46 -8.15 -12.08
C ASN A 303 -28.26 -8.67 -12.89
N LYS A 304 -27.29 -9.34 -12.24
CA LYS A 304 -26.05 -9.79 -12.90
C LYS A 304 -26.11 -11.24 -13.34
N TYR A 305 -26.81 -12.09 -12.59
CA TYR A 305 -26.85 -13.52 -12.80
C TYR A 305 -28.30 -13.94 -13.00
N GLU A 306 -28.56 -14.66 -14.08
CA GLU A 306 -29.84 -15.28 -14.35
C GLU A 306 -30.02 -16.51 -13.43
N ASP A 307 -31.27 -16.85 -13.12
CA ASP A 307 -31.65 -18.09 -12.41
C ASP A 307 -31.00 -18.32 -11.03
N LEU A 308 -30.70 -17.24 -10.29
CA LEU A 308 -30.28 -17.35 -8.90
C LEU A 308 -31.45 -17.55 -7.95
N GLU A 309 -31.35 -18.60 -7.14
CA GLU A 309 -32.18 -18.77 -5.96
C GLU A 309 -31.50 -18.11 -4.75
N ILE A 310 -32.13 -17.04 -4.22
CA ILE A 310 -31.61 -16.26 -3.09
C ILE A 310 -32.60 -16.29 -1.92
N TRP A 311 -32.20 -16.87 -0.79
CA TRP A 311 -33.01 -16.98 0.42
C TRP A 311 -32.53 -15.99 1.49
N GLU A 312 -33.45 -15.36 2.20
CA GLU A 312 -33.13 -14.47 3.32
C GLU A 312 -33.04 -15.27 4.62
N ARG A 313 -31.91 -15.16 5.33
CA ARG A 313 -31.76 -15.67 6.70
C ARG A 313 -32.06 -14.55 7.70
N ASN A 314 -33.03 -14.82 8.57
CA ASN A 314 -33.47 -13.92 9.64
C ASN A 314 -32.54 -13.94 10.85
#